data_AF-A0A3A4U6C3-F1
#
_entry.id   AF-A0A3A4U6C3-F1
#
_cell.length_a   1.000
_cell.length_b   1.000
_cell.length_c   1.000
_cell.angle_alpha   90.00
_cell.angle_beta   90.00
_cell.angle_gamma   90.00
#
_symmetry.space_group_name_H-M   'P 1'
#
loop_
_entity.id
_entity.type
_entity.pdbx_description
1 polymer ?
#
loop_
_entity_poly.entity_id
_entity_poly.type
_entity_poly.pdbx_seq_one_letter_code
_entity_poly.pdbx_strand_id
1 'polypeptide(L)'
;MGRPEVGGPRSHRGPGWRAASGSPGARRRPRRDFQSGPRRPGGLGAAQAGPGAGGDLPPKPSADGRAWSFAEWLQEAEALAYGPLRLKPDEFGRLTPAEFGKLLEGYAWREEHEQRKLCWAVWHTAALVRARRMPSFEQFMGRARAEKRQAVRRSPEERRRELGELKRLFGEEEVADPCRS
;
A
#
# COMPACT_ATOMS: atom_id res chain seq x y z
N MET A 1 -68.56 -39.96 -21.59
CA MET A 1 -68.05 -40.21 -20.22
C MET A 1 -66.78 -39.40 -20.03
N GLY A 2 -66.37 -39.04 -18.79
CA GLY A 2 -64.98 -38.63 -18.49
C GLY A 2 -64.60 -37.14 -18.59
N ARG A 3 -64.92 -36.38 -17.54
CA ARG A 3 -64.19 -35.20 -16.97
C ARG A 3 -64.37 -35.29 -15.43
N PRO A 4 -63.68 -34.52 -14.55
CA PRO A 4 -62.61 -33.52 -14.74
C PRO A 4 -61.22 -34.18 -14.45
N GLU A 5 -60.09 -33.61 -13.98
CA GLU A 5 -59.60 -32.30 -13.45
C GLU A 5 -58.30 -31.88 -14.20
N VAL A 6 -57.66 -30.69 -14.08
CA VAL A 6 -57.50 -29.62 -13.06
C VAL A 6 -56.46 -29.93 -11.94
N GLY A 7 -55.17 -29.75 -12.26
CA GLY A 7 -54.07 -29.79 -11.27
C GLY A 7 -53.59 -28.39 -10.87
N GLY A 8 -53.94 -27.93 -9.68
CA GLY A 8 -53.53 -26.62 -9.14
C GLY A 8 -52.09 -26.56 -8.57
N PRO A 9 -51.56 -25.35 -8.28
CA PRO A 9 -50.18 -25.15 -7.84
C PRO A 9 -49.93 -25.61 -6.39
N ARG A 10 -48.83 -26.34 -6.17
CA ARG A 10 -48.39 -26.74 -4.81
C ARG A 10 -47.81 -25.55 -4.03
N SER A 11 -48.61 -25.00 -3.12
CA SER A 11 -48.12 -24.07 -2.10
C SER A 11 -47.68 -24.83 -0.84
N HIS A 12 -46.38 -24.89 -0.57
CA HIS A 12 -45.86 -25.40 0.70
C HIS A 12 -45.50 -24.24 1.63
N ARG A 13 -46.21 -24.15 2.76
CA ARG A 13 -46.00 -23.12 3.81
C ARG A 13 -45.10 -23.63 4.94
N GLY A 14 -44.15 -22.78 5.35
CA GLY A 14 -43.53 -22.78 6.68
C GLY A 14 -42.43 -23.83 6.92
N PRO A 15 -41.82 -23.84 8.12
CA PRO A 15 -41.93 -22.86 9.22
C PRO A 15 -40.95 -21.68 9.02
N GLY A 16 -41.02 -20.56 9.75
CA GLY A 16 -41.72 -20.31 11.02
C GLY A 16 -40.78 -19.86 12.16
N TRP A 17 -39.65 -19.23 11.83
CA TRP A 17 -38.67 -18.73 12.81
C TRP A 17 -39.25 -17.61 13.68
N ARG A 18 -39.69 -17.94 14.90
CA ARG A 18 -40.10 -16.97 15.91
C ARG A 18 -38.89 -16.20 16.46
N ALA A 19 -39.09 -14.92 16.75
CA ALA A 19 -38.09 -14.10 17.42
C ALA A 19 -37.87 -14.58 18.87
N ALA A 20 -36.61 -14.82 19.24
CA ALA A 20 -36.22 -15.10 20.62
C ALA A 20 -35.84 -13.79 21.33
N SER A 21 -36.83 -13.14 21.96
CA SER A 21 -36.59 -12.00 22.86
C SER A 21 -35.89 -12.47 24.14
N GLY A 22 -34.58 -12.23 24.27
CA GLY A 22 -33.76 -12.78 25.36
C GLY A 22 -32.57 -11.91 25.77
N SER A 23 -32.85 -10.85 26.53
CA SER A 23 -31.90 -10.23 27.47
C SER A 23 -32.60 -10.21 28.83
N PRO A 24 -31.91 -10.59 29.92
CA PRO A 24 -30.71 -9.89 30.37
C PRO A 24 -29.53 -10.80 30.75
N GLY A 25 -28.30 -10.26 30.68
CA GLY A 25 -27.08 -11.02 31.00
C GLY A 25 -25.81 -10.18 31.02
N ALA A 26 -25.77 -9.14 31.84
CA ALA A 26 -24.67 -8.17 31.92
C ALA A 26 -23.38 -8.74 32.56
N ARG A 27 -22.74 -9.71 31.88
CA ARG A 27 -21.42 -10.24 32.25
C ARG A 27 -20.36 -9.15 32.04
N ARG A 28 -20.08 -8.38 33.10
CA ARG A 28 -18.96 -7.44 33.14
C ARG A 28 -17.66 -8.19 32.81
N ARG A 29 -17.12 -8.00 31.60
CA ARG A 29 -15.75 -8.46 31.30
C ARG A 29 -14.80 -7.69 32.21
N PRO A 30 -13.81 -8.34 32.87
CA PRO A 30 -12.82 -7.61 33.64
C PRO A 30 -12.10 -6.62 32.73
N ARG A 31 -11.97 -5.38 33.20
CA ARG A 31 -11.25 -4.31 32.51
C ARG A 31 -9.78 -4.70 32.53
N ARG A 32 -9.26 -5.30 31.46
CA ARG A 32 -7.84 -5.67 31.37
C ARG A 32 -7.04 -4.37 31.29
N ASP A 33 -6.40 -4.00 32.39
CA ASP A 33 -5.73 -2.71 32.51
C ASP A 33 -4.64 -2.57 31.45
N PHE A 34 -4.88 -1.64 30.53
CA PHE A 34 -3.96 -1.33 29.44
C PHE A 34 -2.84 -0.45 30.01
N GLN A 35 -1.92 -1.06 30.76
CA GLN A 35 -0.77 -0.37 31.35
C GLN A 35 0.01 0.35 30.26
N SER A 36 -0.13 1.67 30.21
CA SER A 36 0.51 2.57 29.28
C SER A 36 1.98 2.82 29.66
N GLY A 37 2.77 1.75 29.71
CA GLY A 37 4.22 1.85 29.80
C GLY A 37 4.79 2.42 28.49
N PRO A 38 5.73 3.39 28.54
CA PRO A 38 6.34 3.94 27.34
C PRO A 38 7.20 2.87 26.65
N ARG A 39 6.69 2.29 25.56
CA ARG A 39 7.49 1.42 24.69
C ARG A 39 8.60 2.25 24.07
N ARG A 40 9.83 2.05 24.55
CA ARG A 40 11.05 2.60 23.94
C ARG A 40 11.04 2.34 22.43
N PRO A 41 11.30 3.33 21.56
CA PRO A 41 11.55 3.10 20.14
C PRO A 41 12.94 2.47 19.97
N GLY A 42 13.07 1.19 20.30
CA GLY A 42 14.26 0.41 20.00
C GLY A 42 14.33 0.12 18.50
N GLY A 43 15.49 0.35 17.89
CA GLY A 43 15.73 -0.06 16.51
C GLY A 43 15.04 0.80 15.44
N LEU A 44 15.34 2.10 15.40
CA LEU A 44 15.64 2.68 14.09
C LEU A 44 16.91 1.98 13.59
N GLY A 45 16.72 0.90 12.82
CA GLY A 45 17.82 0.25 12.14
C GLY A 45 18.46 1.27 11.21
N ALA A 46 19.71 1.64 11.47
CA ALA A 46 20.44 2.54 10.60
C ALA A 46 20.55 1.87 9.22
N ALA A 47 19.87 2.44 8.23
CA ALA A 47 20.12 2.11 6.84
C ALA A 47 21.56 2.54 6.54
N GLN A 48 22.49 1.58 6.56
CA GLN A 48 23.89 1.80 6.23
C GLN A 48 24.02 2.01 4.72
N ALA A 49 23.61 3.19 4.26
CA ALA A 49 24.08 3.78 3.03
C ALA A 49 25.56 4.16 3.22
N GLY A 50 26.42 3.13 3.16
CA GLY A 50 27.87 3.30 3.27
C GLY A 50 28.39 4.16 2.10
N PRO A 51 29.21 5.19 2.36
CA PRO A 51 29.71 6.05 1.29
C PRO A 51 30.84 5.36 0.51
N GLY A 52 30.70 5.33 -0.82
CA GLY A 52 31.81 5.33 -1.78
C GLY A 52 32.95 4.33 -1.57
N ALA A 53 32.74 3.07 -1.92
CA ALA A 53 33.82 2.17 -2.34
C ALA A 53 33.71 1.93 -3.85
N GLY A 54 34.59 2.57 -4.63
CA GLY A 54 34.73 2.32 -6.06
C GLY A 54 35.83 1.29 -6.29
N GLY A 55 35.44 0.09 -6.72
CA GLY A 55 36.34 -1.06 -6.88
C GLY A 55 35.60 -2.34 -6.52
N ASP A 56 35.69 -3.33 -7.39
CA ASP A 56 35.34 -4.74 -7.19
C ASP A 56 33.99 -5.04 -6.51
N LEU A 57 33.01 -5.51 -7.29
CA LEU A 57 32.14 -6.56 -6.73
C LEU A 57 33.05 -7.76 -6.46
N PRO A 58 33.21 -8.23 -5.21
CA PRO A 58 33.85 -9.51 -5.00
C PRO A 58 33.03 -10.59 -5.72
N PRO A 59 33.65 -11.55 -6.43
CA PRO A 59 32.92 -12.70 -6.90
C PRO A 59 32.26 -13.37 -5.69
N LYS A 60 30.95 -13.59 -5.77
CA LYS A 60 30.23 -14.38 -4.75
C LYS A 60 30.99 -15.70 -4.61
N PRO A 61 31.45 -16.09 -3.41
CA PRO A 61 32.22 -17.32 -3.27
C PRO A 61 31.39 -18.49 -3.80
N SER A 62 32.06 -19.40 -4.50
CA SER A 62 31.47 -20.66 -4.93
C SER A 62 30.97 -21.45 -3.70
N ALA A 63 30.10 -22.44 -3.91
CA ALA A 63 29.46 -23.19 -2.82
C ALA A 63 30.45 -23.98 -1.94
N ASP A 64 31.67 -24.19 -2.43
CA ASP A 64 32.83 -24.78 -1.74
C ASP A 64 33.72 -23.74 -1.02
N GLY A 65 33.38 -22.45 -1.08
CA GLY A 65 34.15 -21.34 -0.52
C GLY A 65 35.28 -20.82 -1.41
N ARG A 66 35.46 -21.37 -2.62
CA ARG A 66 36.51 -20.94 -3.57
C ARG A 66 36.14 -19.63 -4.27
N ALA A 67 37.14 -18.79 -4.54
CA ALA A 67 37.00 -17.62 -5.40
C ALA A 67 36.83 -18.04 -6.87
N TRP A 68 35.88 -17.43 -7.59
CA TRP A 68 35.65 -17.72 -9.00
C TRP A 68 36.84 -17.30 -9.88
N SER A 69 37.13 -18.09 -10.90
CA SER A 69 37.93 -17.65 -12.05
C SER A 69 37.12 -16.70 -12.93
N PHE A 70 37.83 -15.97 -13.81
CA PHE A 70 37.19 -15.08 -14.77
C PHE A 70 36.23 -15.81 -15.74
N ALA A 71 36.50 -17.08 -16.07
CA ALA A 71 35.62 -17.89 -16.93
C ALA A 71 34.30 -18.27 -16.24
N GLU A 72 34.37 -18.69 -14.97
CA GLU A 72 33.19 -18.98 -14.13
C GLU A 72 32.35 -17.68 -13.93
N TRP A 73 33.02 -16.55 -13.67
CA TRP A 73 32.36 -15.24 -13.61
C TRP A 73 31.69 -14.84 -14.93
N LEU A 74 32.38 -15.00 -16.07
CA LEU A 74 31.87 -14.60 -17.38
C LEU A 74 30.62 -15.40 -17.77
N GLN A 75 30.60 -16.70 -17.49
CA GLN A 75 29.45 -17.56 -17.78
C GLN A 75 28.17 -17.13 -17.02
N GLU A 76 28.31 -16.81 -15.73
CA GLU A 76 27.21 -16.30 -14.90
C GLU A 76 26.82 -14.86 -15.29
N ALA A 77 27.80 -14.02 -15.66
CA ALA A 77 27.57 -12.67 -16.13
C ALA A 77 26.81 -12.66 -17.47
N GLU A 78 27.14 -13.52 -18.42
CA GLU A 78 26.42 -13.67 -19.69
C GLU A 78 24.96 -14.12 -19.49
N ALA A 79 24.72 -15.09 -18.59
CA ALA A 79 23.36 -15.52 -18.27
C ALA A 79 22.49 -14.37 -17.72
N LEU A 80 23.07 -13.51 -16.88
CA LEU A 80 22.40 -12.32 -16.35
C LEU A 80 22.30 -11.17 -17.37
N ALA A 81 23.31 -11.01 -18.24
CA ALA A 81 23.34 -9.98 -19.28
C ALA A 81 22.27 -10.22 -20.34
N TYR A 82 22.21 -11.43 -20.90
CA TYR A 82 21.31 -11.77 -22.00
C TYR A 82 19.89 -12.10 -21.52
N GLY A 83 19.74 -12.60 -20.28
CA GLY A 83 18.45 -12.92 -19.67
C GLY A 83 17.73 -11.69 -19.08
N PRO A 84 17.85 -11.43 -17.76
CA PRO A 84 17.11 -10.36 -17.08
C PRO A 84 17.49 -8.94 -17.55
N LEU A 85 18.77 -8.66 -17.86
CA LEU A 85 19.20 -7.33 -18.31
C LEU A 85 18.94 -7.07 -19.81
N ARG A 86 18.78 -8.12 -20.63
CA ARG A 86 18.51 -8.05 -22.08
C ARG A 86 19.52 -7.23 -22.89
N LEU A 87 20.79 -7.21 -22.46
CA LEU A 87 21.89 -6.59 -23.21
C LEU A 87 22.17 -7.38 -24.48
N LYS A 88 22.60 -6.72 -25.56
CA LYS A 88 23.21 -7.39 -26.71
C LYS A 88 24.66 -7.80 -26.38
N PRO A 89 25.26 -8.80 -27.07
CA PRO A 89 26.67 -9.17 -26.88
C PRO A 89 27.65 -8.00 -27.03
N ASP A 90 27.43 -7.11 -28.00
CA ASP A 90 28.23 -5.88 -28.19
C ASP A 90 28.02 -4.83 -27.10
N GLU A 91 26.83 -4.80 -26.46
CA GLU A 91 26.56 -3.90 -25.34
C GLU A 91 27.19 -4.43 -24.04
N PHE A 92 27.13 -5.75 -23.83
CA PHE A 92 27.76 -6.44 -22.70
C PHE A 92 29.29 -6.40 -22.79
N GLY A 93 29.87 -6.74 -23.94
CA GLY A 93 31.32 -6.77 -24.15
C GLY A 93 32.04 -5.42 -24.08
N ARG A 94 31.29 -4.31 -24.03
CA ARG A 94 31.82 -2.95 -23.80
C ARG A 94 31.81 -2.52 -22.34
N LEU A 95 31.10 -3.22 -21.45
CA LEU A 95 31.00 -2.89 -20.03
C LEU A 95 32.19 -3.44 -19.26
N THR A 96 32.75 -2.64 -18.37
CA THR A 96 33.62 -3.18 -17.32
C THR A 96 32.80 -4.01 -16.31
N PRO A 97 33.40 -4.99 -15.60
CA PRO A 97 32.71 -5.73 -14.54
C PRO A 97 32.07 -4.83 -13.47
N ALA A 98 32.68 -3.68 -13.18
CA ALA A 98 32.17 -2.69 -12.23
C ALA A 98 30.93 -1.91 -12.75
N GLU A 99 30.81 -1.70 -14.06
CA GLU A 99 29.61 -1.09 -14.67
C GLU A 99 28.48 -2.10 -14.80
N PHE A 100 28.81 -3.33 -15.20
CA PHE A 100 27.86 -4.45 -15.19
C PHE A 100 27.27 -4.68 -13.78
N GLY A 101 28.10 -4.59 -12.73
CA GLY A 101 27.65 -4.62 -11.34
C GLY A 101 26.61 -3.56 -10.98
N LYS A 102 26.78 -2.31 -11.45
CA LYS A 102 25.80 -1.22 -11.24
C LYS A 102 24.48 -1.47 -11.97
N LEU A 103 24.53 -2.10 -13.15
CA LEU A 103 23.31 -2.51 -13.87
C LEU A 103 22.55 -3.63 -13.13
N LEU A 104 23.28 -4.59 -12.54
CA LEU A 104 22.69 -5.64 -11.70
C LEU A 104 22.08 -5.08 -10.41
N GLU A 105 22.76 -4.16 -9.71
CA GLU A 105 22.23 -3.48 -8.53
C GLU A 105 20.95 -2.70 -8.88
N GLY A 106 21.00 -1.90 -9.94
CA GLY A 106 19.83 -1.16 -10.42
C GLY A 106 18.68 -2.06 -10.87
N TYR A 107 18.96 -3.25 -11.40
CA TYR A 107 17.95 -4.27 -11.72
C TYR A 107 17.34 -4.90 -10.46
N ALA A 108 18.16 -5.35 -9.52
CA ALA A 108 17.70 -5.92 -8.26
C ALA A 108 16.83 -4.93 -7.46
N TRP A 109 17.19 -3.64 -7.46
CA TRP A 109 16.37 -2.58 -6.85
C TRP A 109 15.00 -2.43 -7.52
N ARG A 110 14.93 -2.50 -8.86
CA ARG A 110 13.66 -2.46 -9.61
C ARG A 110 12.79 -3.67 -9.27
N GLU A 111 13.34 -4.88 -9.31
CA GLU A 111 12.61 -6.10 -8.96
C GLU A 111 12.10 -6.08 -7.52
N GLU A 112 12.93 -5.69 -6.54
CA GLU A 112 12.50 -5.55 -5.15
C GLU A 112 11.40 -4.48 -5.00
N HIS A 113 11.44 -3.40 -5.78
CA HIS A 113 10.41 -2.37 -5.78
C HIS A 113 9.09 -2.85 -6.40
N GLU A 114 9.11 -3.55 -7.54
CA GLU A 114 7.89 -4.12 -8.14
C GLU A 114 7.31 -5.24 -7.28
N GLN A 115 8.13 -6.12 -6.70
CA GLN A 115 7.69 -7.12 -5.72
C GLN A 115 7.02 -6.46 -4.49
N ARG A 116 7.58 -5.36 -3.97
CA ARG A 116 6.94 -4.60 -2.89
C ARG A 116 5.58 -4.02 -3.30
N LYS A 117 5.43 -3.48 -4.52
CA LYS A 117 4.11 -3.05 -5.04
C LYS A 117 3.12 -4.21 -5.14
N LEU A 118 3.54 -5.35 -5.68
CA LEU A 118 2.68 -6.54 -5.84
C LEU A 118 2.24 -7.08 -4.48
N CYS A 119 3.16 -7.25 -3.53
CA CYS A 119 2.84 -7.64 -2.15
C CYS A 119 1.89 -6.64 -1.47
N TRP A 120 2.10 -5.33 -1.65
CA TRP A 120 1.20 -4.28 -1.16
C TRP A 120 -0.20 -4.41 -1.77
N ALA A 121 -0.31 -4.60 -3.09
CA ALA A 121 -1.57 -4.71 -3.81
C ALA A 121 -2.34 -5.99 -3.44
N VAL A 122 -1.67 -7.13 -3.35
CA VAL A 122 -2.25 -8.41 -2.92
C VAL A 122 -2.74 -8.32 -1.48
N TRP A 123 -1.95 -7.74 -0.57
CA TRP A 123 -2.34 -7.56 0.83
C TRP A 123 -3.57 -6.66 0.97
N HIS A 124 -3.61 -5.52 0.27
CA HIS A 124 -4.77 -4.63 0.28
C HIS A 124 -5.99 -5.29 -0.36
N THR A 125 -5.83 -6.01 -1.47
CA THR A 125 -6.94 -6.76 -2.09
C THR A 125 -7.53 -7.79 -1.13
N ALA A 126 -6.69 -8.57 -0.47
CA ALA A 126 -7.13 -9.55 0.54
C ALA A 126 -7.79 -8.88 1.76
N ALA A 127 -7.34 -7.69 2.17
CA ALA A 127 -7.95 -6.91 3.25
C ALA A 127 -9.33 -6.33 2.85
N LEU A 128 -9.47 -5.82 1.61
CA LEU A 128 -10.70 -5.25 1.09
C LEU A 128 -11.78 -6.32 0.85
N VAL A 129 -11.42 -7.50 0.33
CA VAL A 129 -12.33 -8.65 0.18
C VAL A 129 -12.86 -9.14 1.53
N ARG A 130 -12.08 -8.98 2.62
CA ARG A 130 -12.50 -9.33 3.99
C ARG A 130 -13.25 -8.19 4.71
N ALA A 131 -13.36 -7.00 4.12
CA ALA A 131 -13.97 -5.84 4.76
C ALA A 131 -15.50 -5.88 4.66
N ARG A 132 -16.19 -5.88 5.82
CA ARG A 132 -17.67 -5.84 5.89
C ARG A 132 -18.29 -4.61 5.19
N ARG A 133 -17.51 -3.54 4.99
CA ARG A 133 -17.88 -2.35 4.20
C ARG A 133 -16.65 -1.87 3.45
N MET A 134 -16.78 -1.71 2.13
CA MET A 134 -15.73 -1.15 1.29
C MET A 134 -15.48 0.34 1.66
N PRO A 135 -14.23 0.79 1.89
CA PRO A 135 -13.90 2.20 2.02
C PRO A 135 -14.01 2.91 0.66
N SER A 136 -14.20 4.23 0.66
CA SER A 136 -14.03 5.00 -0.58
C SER A 136 -12.56 5.17 -0.93
N PHE A 137 -12.24 5.41 -2.21
CA PHE A 137 -10.86 5.57 -2.69
C PHE A 137 -10.07 6.62 -1.88
N GLU A 138 -10.66 7.79 -1.62
CA GLU A 138 -10.04 8.87 -0.83
C GLU A 138 -9.81 8.51 0.66
N GLN A 139 -10.55 7.53 1.20
CA GLN A 139 -10.29 6.98 2.54
C GLN A 139 -9.18 5.92 2.52
N PHE A 140 -9.12 5.10 1.46
CA PHE A 140 -8.11 4.08 1.22
C PHE A 140 -6.72 4.71 0.96
N MET A 141 -6.67 5.73 0.09
CA MET A 141 -5.47 6.55 -0.18
C MET A 141 -5.08 7.49 0.97
N GLY A 142 -5.77 7.44 2.11
CA GLY A 142 -5.46 8.21 3.32
C GLY A 142 -5.75 9.71 3.28
N ARG A 143 -5.98 10.30 2.10
CA ARG A 143 -6.25 11.74 1.88
C ARG A 143 -7.36 12.28 2.79
N ALA A 144 -8.51 11.61 2.84
CA ALA A 144 -9.64 11.98 3.71
C ALA A 144 -9.35 11.91 5.23
N ARG A 145 -8.21 11.34 5.64
CA ARG A 145 -7.67 11.42 7.02
C ARG A 145 -6.54 12.46 7.15
N ALA A 146 -5.76 12.70 6.11
CA ALA A 146 -4.75 13.75 6.07
C ALA A 146 -5.39 15.14 6.14
N GLU A 147 -6.38 15.41 5.29
CA GLU A 147 -7.17 16.65 5.27
C GLU A 147 -7.79 16.95 6.64
N LYS A 148 -8.47 15.96 7.25
CA LYS A 148 -9.06 16.12 8.59
C LYS A 148 -8.02 16.37 9.67
N ARG A 149 -6.81 15.80 9.56
CA ARG A 149 -5.70 16.09 10.49
C ARG A 149 -5.12 17.49 10.26
N GLN A 150 -5.07 17.98 9.03
CA GLN A 150 -4.64 19.35 8.72
C GLN A 150 -5.69 20.37 9.18
N ALA A 151 -6.98 20.13 8.93
CA ALA A 151 -8.09 20.98 9.37
C ALA A 151 -8.33 20.97 10.90
N VAL A 152 -7.80 19.98 11.63
CA VAL A 152 -7.76 19.98 13.10
C VAL A 152 -6.48 20.65 13.64
N ARG A 153 -5.39 20.69 12.85
CA ARG A 153 -4.15 21.38 13.20
C ARG A 153 -4.19 22.89 12.95
N ARG A 154 -4.82 23.34 11.86
CA ARG A 154 -5.07 24.77 11.62
C ARG A 154 -6.14 25.28 12.57
N SER A 155 -5.87 26.40 13.24
CA SER A 155 -6.84 27.13 14.04
C SER A 155 -8.11 27.46 13.22
N PRO A 156 -9.30 27.54 13.85
CA PRO A 156 -10.48 28.10 13.20
C PRO A 156 -10.27 29.56 12.74
N GLU A 157 -9.39 30.31 13.40
CA GLU A 157 -9.07 31.70 13.06
C GLU A 157 -8.10 31.82 11.89
N GLU A 158 -7.05 30.99 11.85
CA GLU A 158 -6.12 30.93 10.71
C GLU A 158 -6.88 30.70 9.40
N ARG A 159 -7.82 29.74 9.39
CA ARG A 159 -8.68 29.48 8.23
C ARG A 159 -9.59 30.65 7.86
N ARG A 160 -10.01 31.48 8.83
CA ARG A 160 -10.78 32.71 8.55
C ARG A 160 -9.89 33.79 7.92
N ARG A 161 -8.62 33.89 8.32
CA ARG A 161 -7.64 34.80 7.71
C ARG A 161 -7.28 34.36 6.29
N GLU A 162 -6.93 33.08 6.09
CA GLU A 162 -6.68 32.48 4.77
C GLU A 162 -7.86 32.72 3.81
N LEU A 163 -9.11 32.53 4.26
CA LEU A 163 -10.31 32.80 3.46
C LEU A 163 -10.55 34.29 3.19
N GLY A 164 -10.22 35.19 4.14
CA GLY A 164 -10.31 36.63 3.92
C GLY A 164 -9.27 37.14 2.93
N GLU A 165 -8.04 36.64 3.01
CA GLU A 165 -6.97 36.91 2.04
C GLU A 165 -7.32 36.37 0.65
N LEU A 166 -7.86 35.15 0.55
CA LEU A 166 -8.35 34.60 -0.72
C LEU A 166 -9.51 35.40 -1.31
N LYS A 167 -10.53 35.78 -0.53
CA LYS A 167 -11.64 36.64 -0.99
C LYS A 167 -11.13 37.98 -1.52
N ARG A 168 -10.16 38.59 -0.83
CA ARG A 168 -9.51 39.84 -1.24
C ARG A 168 -8.65 39.70 -2.51
N LEU A 169 -8.01 38.54 -2.71
CA LEU A 169 -7.20 38.26 -3.90
C LEU A 169 -8.03 37.87 -5.14
N PHE A 170 -9.18 37.23 -4.95
CA PHE A 170 -10.05 36.75 -6.03
C PHE A 170 -11.30 37.61 -6.27
N GLY A 171 -11.43 38.76 -5.61
CA GLY A 171 -12.39 39.79 -5.99
C GLY A 171 -13.83 39.55 -5.58
N GLU A 172 -14.08 38.90 -4.44
CA GLU A 172 -15.37 39.09 -3.77
C GLU A 172 -15.38 40.44 -3.05
N GLU A 173 -15.63 41.51 -3.82
CA GLU A 173 -16.26 42.71 -3.27
C GLU A 173 -17.63 42.33 -2.68
N GLU A 174 -18.11 43.11 -1.69
CA GLU A 174 -19.52 43.03 -1.34
C GLU A 174 -20.34 43.43 -2.56
N VAL A 175 -21.21 42.52 -3.04
CA VAL A 175 -22.29 42.89 -3.95
C VAL A 175 -23.24 43.77 -3.14
N ALA A 176 -22.97 45.08 -3.15
CA ALA A 176 -23.73 46.08 -2.45
C ALA A 176 -25.17 46.05 -2.98
N ASP A 177 -26.07 45.51 -2.16
CA ASP A 177 -27.44 45.17 -2.55
C ASP A 177 -28.19 46.45 -2.98
N PRO A 178 -28.49 46.63 -4.29
CA PRO A 178 -28.96 47.91 -4.81
C PRO A 178 -30.42 48.23 -4.45
N CYS A 179 -31.04 47.37 -3.63
CA CYS A 179 -32.45 47.43 -3.26
C CYS A 179 -32.67 47.61 -1.75
N ARG A 180 -32.04 48.64 -1.16
CA ARG A 180 -32.39 49.11 0.19
C ARG A 180 -32.63 50.62 0.24
N SER A 181 -33.81 51.01 -0.26
CA SER A 181 -34.42 52.33 -0.10
C SER A 181 -35.04 52.52 1.28
#